data_AF-A0AB39VYX5-F1
#
_entry.id   AF-A0AB39VYX5-F1
#
_cell.length_a   1.000
_cell.length_b   1.000
_cell.length_c   1.000
_cell.angle_alpha   90.00
_cell.angle_beta   90.00
_cell.angle_gamma   90.00
#
_symmetry.space_group_name_H-M   'P 1'
#
loop_
_entity.id
_entity.type
_entity.pdbx_description
1 polymer ?
#
loop_
_entity_poly.entity_id
_entity_poly.type
_entity_poly.pdbx_seq_one_letter_code
_entity_poly.pdbx_strand_id
1 'polypeptide(L)'
;MDIQGRTQYELALKAGKSKVEALKIGNEHNRDKSRSPMQWNNQSFAGFSDKSSWIKVNPNYTNLNVVNLDKNENSILNKYKKLIALRNSQLALQYGSYTNLSFSNDCIRFERTFKGEHIKCYFNFGKQPLEIKLNSKETILAGENKMEPDSYLLVKQ
;
A
#
# COMPACT_ATOMS: atom_id res chain seq x y z
N MET A 1 -6.53 21.15 -11.70
CA MET A 1 -6.00 21.31 -10.33
C MET A 1 -7.19 21.31 -9.38
N ASP A 2 -7.16 20.42 -8.40
CA ASP A 2 -8.17 20.27 -7.36
C ASP A 2 -8.51 21.61 -6.69
N ILE A 3 -9.80 21.84 -6.46
CA ILE A 3 -10.30 23.10 -5.92
C ILE A 3 -9.78 23.36 -4.50
N GLN A 4 -9.62 22.32 -3.67
CA GLN A 4 -9.13 22.48 -2.31
C GLN A 4 -7.65 22.87 -2.30
N GLY A 5 -6.83 22.21 -3.12
CA GLY A 5 -5.43 22.60 -3.30
C GLY A 5 -5.26 24.05 -3.77
N ARG A 6 -6.07 24.49 -4.75
CA ARG A 6 -6.08 25.88 -5.23
C ARG A 6 -6.50 26.86 -4.14
N THR A 7 -7.58 26.57 -3.42
CA THR A 7 -8.06 27.44 -2.34
C THR A 7 -7.00 27.59 -1.23
N GLN A 8 -6.34 26.51 -0.84
CA GLN A 8 -5.29 26.55 0.18
C GLN A 8 -4.05 27.33 -0.28
N TYR A 9 -3.67 27.22 -1.54
CA TYR A 9 -2.64 28.05 -2.15
C TYR A 9 -2.96 29.55 -2.04
N GLU A 10 -4.17 29.94 -2.46
CA GLU A 10 -4.63 31.33 -2.43
C GLU A 10 -4.72 31.88 -1.00
N LEU A 11 -5.21 31.07 -0.05
CA LEU A 11 -5.27 31.45 1.37
C LEU A 11 -3.87 31.65 1.96
N ALA A 12 -2.91 30.78 1.63
CA ALA A 12 -1.53 30.93 2.09
C ALA A 12 -0.87 32.20 1.53
N LEU A 13 -1.11 32.54 0.26
CA LEU A 13 -0.64 33.81 -0.31
C LEU A 13 -1.25 35.02 0.41
N LYS A 14 -2.56 35.00 0.67
CA LYS A 14 -3.25 36.08 1.41
C LYS A 14 -2.75 36.21 2.85
N ALA A 15 -2.25 35.12 3.45
CA ALA A 15 -1.62 35.10 4.75
C ALA A 15 -0.14 35.53 4.73
N GLY A 16 0.38 36.04 3.61
CA GLY A 16 1.74 36.56 3.49
C GLY A 16 2.84 35.52 3.28
N LYS A 17 2.48 34.27 2.95
CA LYS A 17 3.47 33.24 2.62
C LYS A 17 4.12 33.49 1.26
N SER A 18 5.36 33.05 1.12
CA SER A 18 6.02 33.03 -0.18
C SER A 18 5.29 32.08 -1.14
N LYS A 19 5.46 32.29 -2.45
CA LYS A 19 4.89 31.39 -3.48
C LYS A 19 5.30 29.93 -3.28
N VAL A 20 6.53 29.68 -2.80
CA VAL A 20 7.06 28.34 -2.56
C VAL A 20 6.35 27.68 -1.36
N GLU A 21 6.21 28.41 -0.25
CA GLU A 21 5.49 27.91 0.93
C GLU A 21 4.01 27.69 0.64
N ALA A 22 3.36 28.65 -0.05
CA ALA A 22 1.98 28.52 -0.46
C ALA A 22 1.77 27.32 -1.39
N LEU A 23 2.71 27.06 -2.31
CA LEU A 23 2.66 25.89 -3.18
C LEU A 23 2.80 24.59 -2.40
N LYS A 24 3.67 24.54 -1.39
CA LYS A 24 3.79 23.38 -0.50
C LYS A 24 2.47 23.12 0.22
N ILE A 25 1.86 24.14 0.83
CA ILE A 25 0.57 24.04 1.53
C ILE A 25 -0.54 23.60 0.57
N GLY A 26 -0.62 24.20 -0.61
CA GLY A 26 -1.59 23.80 -1.64
C GLY A 26 -1.41 22.34 -2.07
N ASN A 27 -0.18 21.88 -2.24
CA ASN A 27 0.14 20.50 -2.63
C ASN A 27 -0.13 19.47 -1.52
N GLU A 28 -0.03 19.83 -0.25
CA GLU A 28 -0.42 18.97 0.89
C GLU A 28 -1.92 18.69 0.88
N HIS A 29 -2.73 19.67 0.48
CA HIS A 29 -4.19 19.55 0.40
C HIS A 29 -4.71 19.13 -0.97
N ASN A 30 -3.83 19.02 -1.97
CA ASN A 30 -4.20 18.66 -3.33
C ASN A 30 -4.44 17.14 -3.45
N ARG A 31 -5.69 16.79 -3.77
CA ARG A 31 -6.13 15.40 -3.95
C ARG A 31 -5.83 14.82 -5.34
N ASP A 32 -5.39 15.64 -6.30
CA ASP A 32 -5.11 15.20 -7.68
C ASP A 32 -3.99 14.15 -7.77
N LYS A 33 -3.14 14.02 -6.73
CA LYS A 33 -2.11 12.99 -6.63
C LYS A 33 -2.66 11.56 -6.77
N SER A 34 -3.89 11.32 -6.33
CA SER A 34 -4.56 10.02 -6.42
C SER A 34 -5.62 9.97 -7.53
N ARG A 35 -5.68 10.99 -8.39
CA ARG A 35 -6.64 11.11 -9.51
C ARG A 35 -5.97 11.17 -10.88
N SER A 36 -4.64 11.07 -10.92
CA SER A 36 -3.94 10.92 -12.19
C SER A 36 -4.46 9.67 -12.91
N PRO A 37 -4.52 9.69 -14.25
CA PRO A 37 -5.00 8.53 -15.00
C PRO A 37 -4.24 7.24 -14.68
N MET A 38 -4.95 6.11 -14.79
CA MET A 38 -4.36 4.79 -14.57
C MET A 38 -3.25 4.50 -15.60
N GLN A 39 -2.16 3.90 -15.14
CA GLN A 39 -1.00 3.62 -15.98
C GLN A 39 -1.07 2.17 -16.50
N TRP A 40 -1.78 1.93 -17.60
CA TRP A 40 -1.99 0.59 -18.14
C TRP A 40 -0.73 0.05 -18.83
N ASN A 41 -0.11 0.85 -19.68
CA ASN A 41 1.07 0.47 -20.46
C ASN A 41 2.02 1.67 -20.67
N ASN A 42 3.04 1.49 -21.51
CA ASN A 42 4.05 2.51 -21.82
C ASN A 42 3.74 3.34 -23.08
N GLN A 43 2.55 3.22 -23.66
CA GLN A 43 2.12 4.00 -24.82
C GLN A 43 1.64 5.39 -24.41
N SER A 44 1.31 6.24 -25.38
CA SER A 44 0.76 7.58 -25.16
C SER A 44 -0.35 7.58 -24.10
N PHE A 45 -0.29 8.55 -23.19
CA PHE A 45 -1.21 8.66 -22.05
C PHE A 45 -1.31 7.39 -21.19
N ALA A 46 -0.24 6.59 -21.15
CA ALA A 46 -0.14 5.30 -20.47
C ALA A 46 -1.21 4.26 -20.88
N GLY A 47 -1.74 4.35 -22.10
CA GLY A 47 -2.83 3.50 -22.56
C GLY A 47 -4.18 3.77 -21.89
N PHE A 48 -4.30 4.89 -21.16
CA PHE A 48 -5.56 5.31 -20.54
C PHE A 48 -6.53 5.92 -21.55
N SER A 49 -6.02 6.64 -22.55
CA SER A 49 -6.82 7.35 -23.56
C SER A 49 -5.99 7.57 -24.82
N ASP A 50 -6.65 7.77 -25.95
CA ASP A 50 -6.01 8.19 -27.20
C ASP A 50 -5.79 9.72 -27.27
N LYS A 51 -6.30 10.47 -26.29
CA LYS A 51 -6.24 11.94 -26.21
C LYS A 51 -5.72 12.41 -24.86
N SER A 52 -5.41 13.70 -24.78
CA SER A 52 -5.01 14.32 -23.51
C SER A 52 -6.11 14.18 -22.46
N SER A 53 -5.71 13.67 -21.28
CA SER A 53 -6.56 13.55 -20.10
C SER A 53 -6.70 14.88 -19.35
N TRP A 54 -7.69 14.95 -18.46
CA TRP A 54 -7.99 16.14 -17.63
C TRP A 54 -6.89 16.41 -16.57
N ILE A 55 -6.10 15.39 -16.22
CA ILE A 55 -4.90 15.47 -15.37
C ILE A 55 -3.75 14.79 -16.11
N LYS A 56 -2.57 15.41 -16.10
CA LYS A 56 -1.35 14.85 -16.68
C LYS A 56 -1.01 13.50 -16.04
N VAL A 57 -0.69 12.52 -16.88
CA VAL A 57 -0.17 11.21 -16.43
C VAL A 57 1.21 11.39 -15.80
N ASN A 58 1.50 10.67 -14.72
CA ASN A 58 2.81 10.74 -14.08
C ASN A 58 3.89 10.21 -15.06
N PRO A 59 4.96 10.96 -15.35
CA PRO A 59 5.98 10.56 -16.33
C PRO A 59 6.61 9.18 -16.11
N ASN A 60 6.53 8.63 -14.90
CA ASN A 60 7.06 7.29 -14.61
C ASN A 60 6.28 6.13 -15.27
N TYR A 61 5.15 6.39 -15.94
CA TYR A 61 4.32 5.37 -16.58
C TYR A 61 5.05 4.52 -17.61
N THR A 62 6.15 5.01 -18.20
CA THR A 62 7.00 4.25 -19.13
C THR A 62 7.57 2.99 -18.48
N ASN A 63 7.85 3.04 -17.17
CA ASN A 63 8.39 1.93 -16.40
C ASN A 63 7.36 1.35 -15.41
N LEU A 64 6.60 2.21 -14.73
CA LEU A 64 5.61 1.84 -13.71
C LEU A 64 4.21 1.75 -14.33
N ASN A 65 3.85 0.61 -14.92
CA ASN A 65 2.54 0.39 -15.51
C ASN A 65 2.07 -1.05 -15.30
N VAL A 66 0.77 -1.31 -15.53
CA VAL A 66 0.16 -2.64 -15.33
C VAL A 66 0.88 -3.71 -16.13
N VAL A 67 1.15 -3.49 -17.42
CA VAL A 67 1.83 -4.49 -18.27
C VAL A 67 3.20 -4.89 -17.71
N ASN A 68 3.99 -3.92 -17.25
CA ASN A 68 5.30 -4.20 -16.66
C ASN A 68 5.20 -4.86 -15.29
N LEU A 69 4.26 -4.41 -14.44
CA LEU A 69 4.05 -4.99 -13.11
C LEU A 69 3.49 -6.42 -13.21
N ASP A 70 2.67 -6.72 -14.21
CA ASP A 70 2.08 -8.04 -14.41
C ASP A 70 3.15 -9.09 -14.75
N LYS A 71 4.13 -8.71 -15.58
CA LYS A 71 5.28 -9.56 -15.96
C LYS A 71 6.28 -9.79 -14.83
N ASN A 72 6.38 -8.87 -13.87
CA ASN A 72 7.33 -8.98 -12.76
C ASN A 72 6.68 -9.71 -11.58
N GLU A 73 7.09 -10.95 -11.30
CA GLU A 73 6.53 -11.79 -10.23
C GLU A 73 6.66 -11.19 -8.81
N ASN A 74 7.64 -10.31 -8.61
CA ASN A 74 7.92 -9.62 -7.35
C ASN A 74 7.27 -8.22 -7.26
N SER A 75 6.47 -7.84 -8.27
CA SER A 75 5.78 -6.56 -8.31
C SER A 75 4.72 -6.42 -7.22
N ILE A 76 4.36 -5.17 -6.89
CA ILE A 76 3.24 -4.91 -5.99
C ILE A 76 1.93 -5.52 -6.51
N LEU A 77 1.69 -5.51 -7.83
CA LEU A 77 0.49 -6.09 -8.43
C LEU A 77 0.41 -7.60 -8.14
N ASN A 78 1.48 -8.33 -8.39
CA ASN A 78 1.51 -9.77 -8.17
C ASN A 78 1.55 -10.14 -6.68
N LYS A 79 2.16 -9.31 -5.82
CA LYS A 79 2.03 -9.42 -4.36
C LYS A 79 0.58 -9.32 -3.91
N TYR A 80 -0.19 -8.35 -4.41
CA TYR A 80 -1.61 -8.21 -4.09
C TYR A 80 -2.44 -9.40 -4.61
N LYS A 81 -2.18 -9.89 -5.83
CA LYS A 81 -2.85 -11.11 -6.33
C LYS A 81 -2.64 -12.30 -5.39
N LYS A 82 -1.40 -12.55 -4.96
CA LYS A 82 -1.05 -13.62 -4.00
C LYS A 82 -1.78 -13.44 -2.66
N LEU A 83 -1.83 -12.21 -2.13
CA LEU A 83 -2.53 -11.92 -0.87
C LEU A 83 -4.06 -12.10 -0.97
N ILE A 84 -4.66 -11.70 -2.09
CA ILE A 84 -6.10 -11.93 -2.34
C ILE A 84 -6.39 -13.42 -2.43
N ALA A 85 -5.57 -14.18 -3.16
CA ALA A 85 -5.70 -15.63 -3.25
C ALA A 85 -5.57 -16.31 -1.88
N LEU A 86 -4.58 -15.89 -1.07
CA LEU A 86 -4.40 -16.38 0.30
C LEU A 86 -5.61 -16.07 1.19
N ARG A 87 -6.12 -14.83 1.14
CA ARG A 87 -7.35 -14.47 1.88
C ARG A 87 -8.50 -15.38 1.47
N ASN A 88 -8.63 -15.69 0.18
CA ASN A 88 -9.70 -16.56 -0.32
C ASN A 88 -9.52 -18.03 0.07
N SER A 89 -8.30 -18.49 0.32
CA SER A 89 -8.02 -19.88 0.71
C SER A 89 -8.06 -20.15 2.22
N GLN A 90 -8.00 -19.12 3.07
CA GLN A 90 -8.05 -19.27 4.53
C GLN A 90 -9.30 -18.59 5.10
N LEU A 91 -10.22 -19.36 5.68
CA LEU A 91 -11.49 -18.83 6.18
C LEU A 91 -11.29 -17.89 7.36
N ALA A 92 -10.28 -18.14 8.20
CA ALA A 92 -9.91 -17.23 9.28
C ALA A 92 -9.55 -15.83 8.79
N LEU A 93 -8.92 -15.67 7.62
CA LEU A 93 -8.62 -14.34 7.05
C LEU A 93 -9.88 -13.61 6.55
N GLN A 94 -10.93 -14.34 6.17
CA GLN A 94 -12.19 -13.76 5.70
C GLN A 94 -13.16 -13.45 6.84
N TYR A 95 -13.39 -14.43 7.70
CA TYR A 95 -14.49 -14.45 8.68
C TYR A 95 -14.01 -14.51 10.12
N GLY A 96 -12.71 -14.69 10.36
CA GLY A 96 -12.19 -14.89 11.71
C GLY A 96 -12.32 -13.65 12.58
N SER A 97 -12.57 -13.86 13.87
CA SER A 97 -12.53 -12.81 14.89
C SER A 97 -11.11 -12.29 15.07
N TYR A 98 -10.99 -11.03 15.49
CA TYR A 98 -9.70 -10.43 15.85
C TYR A 98 -9.46 -10.63 17.35
N THR A 99 -8.32 -11.21 17.70
CA THR A 99 -7.89 -11.38 19.09
C THR A 99 -6.42 -10.98 19.25
N ASN A 100 -5.99 -10.75 20.49
CA ASN A 100 -4.58 -10.53 20.84
C ASN A 100 -3.90 -9.39 20.06
N LEU A 101 -4.64 -8.31 19.78
CA LEU A 101 -4.08 -7.10 19.17
C LEU A 101 -3.05 -6.46 20.10
N SER A 102 -1.85 -6.25 19.58
CA SER A 102 -0.76 -5.59 20.30
C SER A 102 0.10 -4.77 19.36
N PHE A 103 0.78 -3.78 19.93
CA PHE A 103 1.78 -2.98 19.25
C PHE A 103 3.03 -2.89 20.13
N SER A 104 4.15 -3.43 19.67
CA SER A 104 5.43 -3.29 20.36
C SER A 104 6.59 -3.48 19.38
N ASN A 105 7.72 -2.80 19.63
CA ASN A 105 8.88 -2.74 18.73
C ASN A 105 8.48 -2.33 17.30
N ASP A 106 7.61 -1.33 17.18
CA ASP A 106 7.03 -0.86 15.92
C ASP A 106 6.32 -1.97 15.09
N CYS A 107 5.92 -3.05 15.74
CA CYS A 107 5.25 -4.17 15.11
C CYS A 107 3.80 -4.27 15.60
N ILE A 108 2.85 -4.20 14.66
CA ILE A 108 1.45 -4.54 14.93
C ILE A 108 1.29 -6.04 14.82
N ARG A 109 0.70 -6.65 15.84
CA ARG A 109 0.41 -8.10 15.87
C ARG A 109 -1.04 -8.33 16.25
N PHE A 110 -1.69 -9.28 15.59
CA PHE A 110 -3.01 -9.76 15.99
C PHE A 110 -3.24 -11.17 15.46
N GLU A 111 -4.30 -11.80 15.92
CA GLU A 111 -4.68 -13.14 15.50
C GLU A 111 -6.08 -13.13 14.84
N ARG A 112 -6.27 -14.04 13.90
CA ARG A 112 -7.54 -14.32 13.24
C ARG A 112 -7.94 -15.76 13.52
N THR A 113 -9.11 -15.96 14.11
CA THR A 113 -9.60 -17.29 14.47
C THR A 113 -10.97 -17.58 13.88
N PHE A 114 -11.13 -18.72 13.21
CA PHE A 114 -12.44 -19.17 12.69
C PHE A 114 -12.53 -20.70 12.68
N LYS A 115 -13.52 -21.27 13.39
CA LYS A 115 -13.82 -22.72 13.40
C LYS A 115 -12.57 -23.62 13.54
N GLY A 116 -11.68 -23.28 14.48
CA GLY A 116 -10.46 -24.03 14.76
C GLY A 116 -9.24 -23.65 13.91
N GLU A 117 -9.44 -22.88 12.83
CA GLU A 117 -8.32 -22.27 12.10
C GLU A 117 -7.82 -21.03 12.83
N HIS A 118 -6.50 -20.96 13.04
CA HIS A 118 -5.82 -19.88 13.77
C HIS A 118 -4.67 -19.31 12.96
N ILE A 119 -4.68 -18.00 12.73
CA ILE A 119 -3.67 -17.30 11.93
C ILE A 119 -3.15 -16.10 12.71
N LYS A 120 -1.83 -16.06 12.92
CA LYS A 120 -1.11 -14.93 13.51
C LYS A 120 -0.63 -13.99 12.41
N CYS A 121 -0.88 -12.71 12.58
CA CYS A 121 -0.55 -11.65 11.63
C CYS A 121 0.41 -10.67 12.28
N TYR A 122 1.55 -10.42 11.63
CA TYR A 122 2.60 -9.51 12.09
C TYR A 122 2.89 -8.49 11.00
N PHE A 123 3.04 -7.22 11.36
CA PHE A 123 3.37 -6.13 10.43
C PHE A 123 4.48 -5.28 11.05
N ASN A 124 5.65 -5.22 10.41
CA ASN A 124 6.79 -4.44 10.87
C ASN A 124 6.74 -3.02 10.26
N PHE A 125 6.38 -2.03 11.06
CA PHE A 125 6.43 -0.61 10.70
C PHE A 125 7.69 0.08 11.24
N GLY A 126 8.60 -0.69 11.82
CA GLY A 126 9.87 -0.21 12.35
C GLY A 126 10.90 0.04 11.26
N LYS A 127 11.97 0.73 11.65
CA LYS A 127 13.12 1.00 10.77
C LYS A 127 14.18 -0.10 10.78
N GLN A 128 14.00 -1.13 11.60
CA GLN A 128 14.95 -2.22 11.79
C GLN A 128 14.28 -3.57 11.51
N PRO A 129 15.06 -4.58 11.05
CA PRO A 129 14.55 -5.93 10.93
C PRO A 129 14.07 -6.49 12.26
N LEU A 130 13.00 -7.27 12.25
CA LEU A 130 12.41 -7.91 13.42
C LEU A 130 12.24 -9.41 13.16
N GLU A 131 12.84 -10.23 14.02
CA GLU A 131 12.72 -11.68 13.92
C GLU A 131 11.61 -12.23 14.83
N ILE A 132 10.70 -13.01 14.25
CA ILE A 132 9.64 -13.72 14.96
C ILE A 132 10.08 -15.19 15.12
N LYS A 133 10.17 -15.64 16.37
CA LYS A 133 10.46 -17.04 16.68
C LYS A 133 9.19 -17.87 16.49
N LEU A 134 9.26 -18.83 15.57
CA LEU A 134 8.17 -19.76 15.29
C LEU A 134 8.38 -21.07 16.06
N ASN A 135 7.28 -21.72 16.45
CA ASN A 135 7.30 -23.06 17.02
C ASN A 135 7.11 -24.14 15.94
N SER A 136 7.32 -25.41 16.28
CA SER A 136 7.30 -26.53 15.32
C SER A 136 5.94 -26.84 14.71
N LYS A 137 4.84 -26.29 15.25
CA LYS A 137 3.48 -26.48 14.71
C LYS A 137 3.07 -25.35 13.76
N GLU A 138 3.85 -24.27 13.71
CA GLU A 138 3.55 -23.10 12.93
C GLU A 138 4.08 -23.20 11.49
N THR A 139 3.22 -22.87 10.53
CA THR A 139 3.57 -22.84 9.10
C THR A 139 3.43 -21.42 8.56
N ILE A 140 4.45 -20.93 7.86
CA ILE A 140 4.41 -19.62 7.20
C ILE A 140 3.45 -19.70 6.00
N LEU A 141 2.45 -18.83 6.00
CA LEU A 141 1.53 -18.65 4.87
C LEU A 141 2.04 -17.61 3.88
N ALA A 142 2.62 -16.51 4.38
CA ALA A 142 3.21 -15.45 3.58
C ALA A 142 4.20 -14.61 4.39
N GLY A 143 5.23 -14.07 3.73
CA GLY A 143 6.29 -13.28 4.35
C GLY A 143 7.47 -14.14 4.82
N GLU A 144 8.34 -13.52 5.61
CA GLU A 144 9.54 -14.16 6.17
C GLU A 144 9.58 -13.94 7.69
N ASN A 145 10.11 -14.92 8.43
CA ASN A 145 10.18 -14.83 9.90
C ASN A 145 11.15 -13.73 10.36
N LYS A 146 12.18 -13.44 9.56
CA LYS A 146 12.98 -12.21 9.67
C LYS A 146 12.32 -11.12 8.82
N MET A 147 11.49 -10.30 9.46
CA MET A 147 10.74 -9.24 8.80
C MET A 147 11.59 -7.99 8.65
N GLU A 148 11.93 -7.62 7.41
CA GLU A 148 12.52 -6.32 7.07
C GLU A 148 11.54 -5.15 7.38
N PRO A 149 12.00 -3.89 7.41
CA PRO A 149 11.11 -2.72 7.47
C PRO A 149 10.00 -2.76 6.41
N ASP A 150 8.80 -2.30 6.78
CA ASP A 150 7.60 -2.26 5.93
C ASP A 150 7.19 -3.63 5.35
N SER A 151 7.50 -4.71 6.07
CA SER A 151 7.14 -6.08 5.72
C SER A 151 6.12 -6.69 6.69
N TYR A 152 5.69 -7.92 6.38
CA TYR A 152 4.69 -8.64 7.15
C TYR A 152 5.01 -10.13 7.19
N LEU A 153 4.41 -10.81 8.16
CA LEU A 153 4.44 -12.27 8.30
C LEU A 153 3.04 -12.75 8.68
N LEU A 154 2.56 -13.76 7.95
CA LEU A 154 1.31 -14.47 8.25
C LEU A 154 1.64 -15.93 8.55
N VAL A 155 1.21 -16.43 9.70
CA VAL A 155 1.55 -17.76 10.20
C VAL A 155 0.28 -18.50 10.57
N LYS A 156 0.14 -19.75 10.11
CA LYS A 156 -0.93 -20.65 10.53
C LYS A 156 -0.44 -21.58 11.62
N GLN A 157 -1.24 -21.75 12.66
CA GLN A 157 -1.01 -22.70 13.75
C GLN A 157 -1.83 -23.99 13.55
#